data_AF-A0A4Q3YCM5-F1
#
_entry.id   AF-A0A4Q3YCM5-F1
#
_cell.length_a   1.000
_cell.length_b   1.000
_cell.length_c   1.000
_cell.angle_alpha   90.00
_cell.angle_beta   90.00
_cell.angle_gamma   90.00
#
_symmetry.space_group_name_H-M   'P 1'
#
loop_
_entity.id
_entity.type
_entity.pdbx_description
1 polymer ?
#
loop_
_entity_poly.entity_id
_entity_poly.type
_entity_poly.pdbx_seq_one_letter_code
_entity_poly.pdbx_strand_id
1 'polypeptide(L)'
;MSEIGFERRALLLGGGALATAGVAGLDLPARASGLAATPTMRGGANNYIPGAQIVERIGGGGFVISGTVRRAGDGAPLAGQRIQMWAHTKEGSESDPRSHGATLTDANGVFRLEMPQIIPALGQAHAHL
;
A
#
# COMPACT_ATOMS: atom_id res chain seq x y z
N MET A 1 -22.30 59.97 -28.72
CA MET A 1 -22.39 58.54 -28.37
C MET A 1 -21.20 57.85 -29.02
N SER A 2 -20.24 57.39 -28.22
CA SER A 2 -19.04 56.70 -28.71
C SER A 2 -19.43 55.29 -29.12
N GLU A 3 -19.20 54.91 -30.38
CA GLU A 3 -19.39 53.53 -30.81
C GLU A 3 -18.30 52.65 -30.20
N ILE A 4 -18.72 51.65 -29.42
CA ILE A 4 -17.84 50.59 -28.92
C ILE A 4 -17.58 49.66 -30.11
N GLY A 5 -16.48 49.91 -30.83
CA GLY A 5 -16.02 49.05 -31.91
C GLY A 5 -15.52 47.71 -31.38
N PHE A 6 -16.40 46.70 -31.34
CA PHE A 6 -15.97 45.32 -31.14
C PHE A 6 -15.21 44.85 -32.38
N GLU A 7 -13.89 45.04 -32.37
CA GLU A 7 -12.95 44.49 -33.33
C GLU A 7 -13.03 42.95 -33.28
N ARG A 8 -13.75 42.35 -34.24
CA ARG A 8 -13.83 40.88 -34.43
C ARG A 8 -12.45 40.22 -34.44
N ARG A 9 -11.43 40.97 -34.90
CA ARG A 9 -10.02 40.57 -34.91
C ARG A 9 -9.44 40.45 -33.51
N ALA A 10 -9.76 41.38 -32.61
CA ALA A 10 -9.34 41.32 -31.22
C ALA A 10 -10.00 40.15 -30.47
N LEU A 11 -11.28 39.87 -30.78
CA LEU A 11 -11.99 38.70 -30.22
C LEU A 11 -11.36 37.38 -30.67
N LEU A 12 -11.03 37.25 -31.96
CA LEU A 12 -10.39 36.04 -32.50
C LEU A 12 -8.97 35.84 -31.96
N LEU A 13 -8.18 36.92 -31.86
CA LEU A 13 -6.83 36.86 -31.30
C LEU A 13 -6.85 36.55 -29.79
N GLY A 14 -7.76 37.18 -29.03
CA GLY A 14 -7.94 36.91 -27.61
C GLY A 14 -8.45 35.51 -27.31
N GLY A 15 -9.41 35.01 -28.09
CA GLY A 15 -9.95 33.65 -27.97
C GLY A 15 -8.94 32.57 -28.33
N GLY A 16 -8.13 32.79 -29.38
CA GLY A 16 -7.06 31.87 -29.78
C GLY A 16 -5.96 31.72 -28.72
N ALA A 17 -5.58 32.82 -28.07
CA ALA A 17 -4.58 32.81 -26.99
C ALA A 17 -5.07 32.07 -25.72
N LEU A 18 -6.36 32.19 -25.39
CA LEU A 18 -6.98 31.46 -24.28
C LEU A 18 -7.09 29.96 -24.57
N ALA A 19 -7.41 29.58 -25.81
CA ALA A 19 -7.50 28.17 -26.21
C ALA A 19 -6.13 27.47 -26.16
N THR A 20 -5.05 28.11 -26.62
CA THR A 20 -3.71 27.53 -26.58
C THR A 20 -3.15 27.42 -25.16
N ALA A 21 -3.40 28.41 -24.31
CA ALA A 21 -3.04 28.36 -22.89
C ALA A 21 -3.85 27.30 -22.12
N GLY A 22 -5.15 27.16 -22.44
CA GLY A 22 -6.02 26.15 -21.84
C GLY A 22 -5.59 24.72 -22.18
N VAL A 23 -5.20 24.45 -23.43
CA VAL A 23 -4.70 23.13 -23.85
C VAL A 23 -3.38 22.79 -23.16
N ALA A 24 -2.43 23.73 -23.07
CA ALA A 24 -1.16 23.49 -22.38
C ALA A 24 -1.33 23.26 -20.86
N GLY A 25 -2.38 23.80 -20.24
CA GLY A 25 -2.72 23.58 -18.84
C GLY A 25 -3.36 22.21 -18.54
N LEU A 26 -3.90 21.54 -19.55
CA LEU A 26 -4.52 20.20 -19.43
C LEU A 26 -3.48 19.06 -19.50
N ASP A 27 -2.27 19.35 -19.98
CA ASP A 27 -1.15 18.39 -20.05
C ASP A 27 -0.38 18.26 -18.72
N LEU A 28 -0.77 19.00 -17.69
CA LEU A 28 -0.23 18.78 -16.34
C LEU A 28 -0.77 17.45 -15.82
N PRO A 29 0.09 16.47 -15.45
CA PRO A 29 -0.38 15.24 -14.85
C PRO A 29 -1.15 15.59 -13.58
N ALA A 30 -2.35 15.01 -13.43
CA ALA A 30 -3.10 15.10 -12.19
C ALA A 30 -2.20 14.70 -11.02
N ARG A 31 -1.81 15.68 -10.19
CA ARG A 31 -0.98 15.45 -9.00
C ARG A 31 -1.87 14.83 -7.92
N ALA A 32 -2.09 13.53 -7.98
CA ALA A 32 -2.66 12.80 -6.86
C ALA A 32 -1.72 12.93 -5.65
N SER A 33 -2.29 13.10 -4.45
CA SER A 33 -1.51 12.98 -3.21
C SER A 33 -0.90 11.57 -3.19
N GLY A 34 0.43 11.49 -3.12
CA GLY A 34 1.11 10.20 -3.09
C GLY A 34 0.71 9.37 -1.85
N LEU A 35 0.87 8.05 -1.93
CA LEU A 35 0.63 7.17 -0.79
C LEU A 35 1.71 7.34 0.27
N ALA A 36 1.33 7.63 1.52
CA ALA A 36 2.25 7.59 2.64
C ALA A 36 2.67 6.15 2.97
N ALA A 37 3.88 5.97 3.48
CA ALA A 37 4.32 4.68 3.98
C ALA A 37 3.51 4.28 5.22
N THR A 38 3.20 2.99 5.35
CA THR A 38 2.58 2.45 6.57
C THR A 38 3.52 2.67 7.76
N PRO A 39 3.06 3.31 8.85
CA PRO A 39 3.91 3.56 10.01
C PRO A 39 4.36 2.27 10.69
N THR A 40 5.62 2.22 11.13
CA THR A 40 6.12 1.12 11.97
C THR A 40 5.51 1.22 13.37
N MET A 41 4.96 0.11 13.86
CA MET A 41 4.54 0.00 15.25
C MET A 41 5.78 -0.05 16.16
N ARG A 42 5.92 0.90 17.09
CA ARG A 42 7.04 0.90 18.06
C ARG A 42 6.98 -0.37 18.90
N GLY A 43 8.08 -1.10 18.97
CA GLY A 43 8.17 -2.37 19.72
C GLY A 43 7.64 -3.58 18.96
N GLY A 44 7.06 -3.43 17.77
CA GLY A 44 6.44 -4.52 17.00
C GLY A 44 7.41 -5.53 16.39
N ALA A 45 8.72 -5.45 16.69
CA ALA A 45 9.73 -6.41 16.25
C ALA A 45 10.15 -7.39 17.37
N ASN A 46 9.45 -7.38 18.51
CA ASN A 46 9.65 -8.36 19.57
C ASN A 46 9.47 -9.79 19.03
N ASN A 47 10.31 -10.72 19.52
CA ASN A 47 10.32 -12.12 19.11
C ASN A 47 10.58 -12.37 17.62
N TYR A 48 11.06 -11.37 16.87
CA TYR A 48 11.44 -11.56 15.47
C TYR A 48 12.55 -12.60 15.34
N ILE A 49 12.31 -13.64 14.54
CA ILE A 49 13.31 -14.67 14.19
C ILE A 49 13.61 -14.53 12.70
N PRO A 50 14.81 -14.11 12.29
CA PRO A 50 15.10 -13.89 10.87
C PRO A 50 14.97 -15.18 10.06
N GLY A 51 14.47 -15.05 8.82
CA GLY A 51 14.54 -16.15 7.85
C GLY A 51 13.50 -17.26 8.03
N ALA A 52 12.31 -16.95 8.58
CA ALA A 52 11.18 -17.89 8.61
C ALA A 52 10.91 -18.55 7.23
N GLN A 53 10.47 -19.80 7.19
CA GLN A 53 10.27 -20.48 5.91
C GLN A 53 9.15 -19.82 5.09
N ILE A 54 9.31 -19.78 3.76
CA ILE A 54 8.21 -19.43 2.86
C ILE A 54 7.28 -20.64 2.82
N VAL A 55 6.04 -20.47 3.26
CA VAL A 55 5.09 -21.57 3.46
C VAL A 55 3.71 -21.19 2.94
N GLU A 56 2.90 -22.18 2.58
CA GLU A 56 1.49 -21.95 2.26
C GLU A 56 0.66 -21.62 3.51
N ARG A 57 1.06 -22.17 4.67
CA ARG A 57 0.42 -21.92 5.97
C ARG A 57 1.40 -22.11 7.13
N ILE A 58 1.17 -21.37 8.22
CA ILE A 58 1.74 -21.60 9.54
C ILE A 58 0.83 -22.58 10.29
N GLY A 59 1.41 -23.57 10.96
CA GLY A 59 0.67 -24.55 11.79
C GLY A 59 -0.49 -25.22 11.04
N GLY A 60 -1.62 -25.40 11.73
CA GLY A 60 -2.86 -25.91 11.18
C GLY A 60 -3.63 -24.94 10.26
N GLY A 61 -3.21 -23.68 10.16
CA GLY A 61 -3.91 -22.64 9.41
C GLY A 61 -5.28 -22.29 10.01
N GLY A 62 -6.23 -21.88 9.16
CA GLY A 62 -7.63 -21.60 9.54
C GLY A 62 -8.02 -20.13 9.56
N PHE A 63 -7.07 -19.20 9.73
CA PHE A 63 -7.26 -17.77 9.52
C PHE A 63 -6.36 -17.29 8.40
N VAL A 64 -6.91 -16.47 7.51
CA VAL A 64 -6.18 -15.89 6.39
C VAL A 64 -5.73 -14.48 6.74
N ILE A 65 -4.43 -14.23 6.65
CA ILE A 65 -3.88 -12.87 6.63
C ILE A 65 -3.49 -12.55 5.19
N SER A 66 -4.10 -11.50 4.64
CA SER A 66 -3.85 -11.08 3.26
C SER A 66 -3.87 -9.56 3.15
N GLY A 67 -3.17 -9.04 2.15
CA GLY A 67 -3.12 -7.61 1.87
C GLY A 67 -2.37 -7.31 0.58
N THR A 68 -2.07 -6.03 0.35
CA THR A 68 -1.24 -5.58 -0.76
C THR A 68 -0.07 -4.76 -0.27
N VAL A 69 1.06 -4.85 -0.98
CA VAL A 69 2.25 -4.04 -0.74
C VAL A 69 2.46 -3.12 -1.92
N ARG A 70 2.50 -1.82 -1.62
CA ARG A 70 2.63 -0.74 -2.60
C ARG A 70 3.76 0.19 -2.22
N ARG A 71 4.45 0.72 -3.22
CA ARG A 71 5.49 1.73 -3.02
C ARG A 71 4.86 3.02 -2.48
N ALA A 72 5.46 3.60 -1.45
CA ALA A 72 5.12 4.94 -1.02
C ALA A 72 5.39 5.95 -2.15
N GLY A 73 4.57 6.99 -2.25
CA GLY A 73 4.56 7.91 -3.38
C GLY A 73 3.58 7.44 -4.46
N ASP A 74 4.08 6.73 -5.48
CA ASP A 74 3.30 6.41 -6.69
C ASP A 74 2.27 5.28 -6.53
N GLY A 75 2.33 4.51 -5.43
CA GLY A 75 1.42 3.40 -5.17
C GLY A 75 1.58 2.19 -6.09
N ALA A 76 2.69 2.12 -6.85
CA ALA A 76 2.98 0.99 -7.71
C ALA A 76 3.05 -0.32 -6.89
N PRO A 77 2.47 -1.43 -7.37
CA PRO A 77 2.55 -2.72 -6.69
C PRO A 77 4.01 -3.18 -6.60
N LEU A 78 4.37 -3.80 -5.47
CA LEU A 78 5.70 -4.35 -5.26
C LEU A 78 5.64 -5.87 -5.27
N ALA A 79 6.13 -6.49 -6.33
CA ALA A 79 6.22 -7.94 -6.48
C ALA A 79 7.47 -8.52 -5.81
N GLY A 80 7.41 -9.79 -5.38
CA GLY A 80 8.54 -10.51 -4.79
C GLY A 80 8.94 -10.05 -3.39
N GLN A 81 8.13 -9.21 -2.74
CA GLN A 81 8.40 -8.75 -1.39
C GLN A 81 8.09 -9.84 -0.39
N ARG A 82 9.08 -10.15 0.44
CA ARG A 82 8.95 -11.11 1.52
C ARG A 82 8.18 -10.50 2.67
N ILE A 83 7.03 -11.08 2.99
CA ILE A 83 6.20 -10.72 4.14
C ILE A 83 6.33 -11.84 5.15
N GLN A 84 7.02 -11.55 6.26
CA GLN A 84 7.25 -12.52 7.31
C GLN A 84 6.31 -12.23 8.47
N MET A 85 5.55 -13.22 8.90
CA MET A 85 4.54 -13.08 9.93
C MET A 85 4.82 -13.99 11.13
N TRP A 86 4.46 -13.50 12.31
CA TRP A 86 4.40 -14.29 13.54
C TRP A 86 3.32 -13.71 14.46
N ALA A 87 2.80 -14.55 15.36
CA ALA A 87 1.79 -14.14 16.33
C ALA A 87 1.74 -15.13 17.49
N HIS A 88 1.12 -14.70 18.58
CA HIS A 88 0.65 -15.63 19.61
C HIS A 88 -0.68 -16.25 19.16
N THR A 89 -0.71 -17.57 19.01
CA THR A 89 -1.84 -18.31 18.45
C THR A 89 -2.30 -19.44 19.38
N LYS A 90 -3.44 -20.05 19.06
CA LYS A 90 -3.88 -21.29 19.74
C LYS A 90 -2.87 -22.44 19.68
N GLU A 91 -1.94 -22.39 18.74
CA GLU A 91 -0.97 -23.46 18.48
C GLU A 91 0.46 -23.07 18.88
N GLY A 92 0.74 -21.87 19.38
CA GLY A 92 2.13 -21.52 19.70
C GLY A 92 2.30 -20.07 20.10
N SER A 93 3.37 -19.80 20.82
CA SER A 93 3.75 -18.46 21.24
C SER A 93 4.44 -17.70 20.12
N GLU A 94 4.42 -16.37 20.21
CA GLU A 94 5.18 -15.47 19.34
C GLU A 94 6.70 -15.73 19.34
N SER A 95 7.22 -16.33 20.42
CA SER A 95 8.61 -16.74 20.58
C SER A 95 8.94 -18.09 19.91
N ASP A 96 7.94 -18.88 19.53
CA ASP A 96 8.16 -20.24 19.05
C ASP A 96 8.45 -20.23 17.54
N PRO A 97 9.54 -20.84 17.05
CA PRO A 97 9.85 -20.87 15.61
C PRO A 97 8.73 -21.42 14.72
N ARG A 98 7.89 -22.31 15.27
CA ARG A 98 6.75 -22.91 14.57
C ARG A 98 5.60 -21.93 14.32
N SER A 99 5.57 -20.81 15.03
CA SER A 99 4.58 -19.73 14.88
C SER A 99 5.01 -18.69 13.85
N HIS A 100 6.17 -18.89 13.21
CA HIS A 100 6.73 -17.99 12.19
C HIS A 100 6.56 -18.59 10.80
N GLY A 101 6.27 -17.73 9.83
CA GLY A 101 6.23 -18.10 8.42
C GLY A 101 6.38 -16.88 7.54
N ALA A 102 6.62 -17.09 6.25
CA ALA A 102 6.70 -16.02 5.28
C ALA A 102 5.94 -16.37 4.00
N THR A 103 5.59 -15.34 3.25
CA THR A 103 5.05 -15.44 1.90
C THR A 103 5.71 -14.38 1.02
N LEU A 104 5.52 -14.47 -0.30
CA LEU A 104 5.97 -13.47 -1.26
C LEU A 104 4.77 -12.77 -1.88
N THR A 105 4.91 -11.48 -2.16
CA THR A 105 3.90 -10.77 -2.94
C THR A 105 3.93 -11.19 -4.42
N ASP A 106 2.74 -11.28 -5.03
CA ASP A 106 2.59 -11.56 -6.45
C ASP A 106 2.87 -10.32 -7.34
N ALA A 107 2.66 -10.45 -8.65
CA ALA A 107 2.84 -9.35 -9.61
C ALA A 107 1.96 -8.12 -9.32
N ASN A 108 0.85 -8.30 -8.60
CA ASN A 108 -0.07 -7.23 -8.18
C ASN A 108 0.26 -6.70 -6.78
N GLY A 109 1.36 -7.16 -6.16
CA GLY A 109 1.74 -6.82 -4.80
C GLY A 109 0.89 -7.52 -3.74
N VAL A 110 0.06 -8.51 -4.10
CA VAL A 110 -0.82 -9.21 -3.17
C VAL A 110 -0.05 -10.26 -2.40
N PHE A 111 -0.22 -10.31 -1.08
CA PHE A 111 0.25 -11.42 -0.25
C PHE A 111 -0.92 -12.14 0.42
N ARG A 112 -0.72 -13.43 0.71
CA ARG A 112 -1.62 -14.27 1.48
C ARG A 112 -0.81 -15.28 2.28
N LEU A 113 -1.16 -15.46 3.55
CA LEU A 113 -0.65 -16.51 4.40
C LEU A 113 -1.75 -16.98 5.36
N GLU A 114 -1.89 -18.30 5.51
CA GLU A 114 -2.77 -18.87 6.53
C GLU A 114 -2.02 -19.08 7.83
N MET A 115 -2.70 -18.86 8.96
CA MET A 115 -2.18 -19.15 10.29
C MET A 115 -3.29 -19.60 11.24
N PRO A 116 -2.94 -20.20 12.39
CA PRO A 116 -3.91 -20.54 13.42
C PRO A 116 -4.52 -19.27 14.03
N GLN A 117 -5.66 -19.43 14.70
CA GLN A 117 -6.34 -18.31 15.35
C GLN A 117 -5.41 -17.59 16.33
N ILE A 118 -5.23 -16.28 16.11
CA ILE A 118 -4.53 -15.39 17.03
C ILE A 118 -5.38 -15.23 18.29
N ILE A 119 -4.75 -15.39 19.45
CA ILE A 119 -5.39 -15.19 20.74
C ILE A 119 -4.63 -14.13 21.54
N PRO A 120 -5.29 -13.43 22.47
CA PRO A 120 -4.63 -12.44 23.31
C PRO A 120 -3.47 -13.04 24.11
N ALA A 121 -2.31 -12.38 24.09
CA ALA A 121 -1.21 -12.61 25.00
C ALA A 121 -0.65 -11.25 25.43
N LEU A 122 -0.89 -10.88 26.70
CA LEU A 122 -0.52 -9.58 27.26
C LEU A 122 -0.97 -8.38 26.39
N GLY A 123 -2.28 -8.29 26.11
CA GLY A 123 -2.85 -7.19 25.33
C GLY A 123 -3.95 -7.67 24.40
N GLN A 124 -4.21 -6.89 23.34
CA GLN A 124 -5.13 -7.29 22.28
C GLN A 124 -4.51 -8.39 21.41
N ALA A 125 -5.32 -9.21 20.76
CA ALA A 125 -4.84 -10.16 19.75
C ALA A 125 -4.27 -9.40 18.54
N HIS A 126 -3.05 -9.73 18.12
CA HIS A 126 -2.36 -9.09 17.00
C HIS A 126 -1.40 -10.06 16.30
N ALA A 127 -1.03 -9.74 15.07
CA ALA A 127 0.07 -10.36 14.33
C ALA A 127 1.13 -9.33 14.02
N HIS A 128 2.36 -9.80 13.85
CA HIS A 128 3.49 -9.03 13.38
C HIS A 128 3.73 -9.34 11.90
N LEU A 129 4.24 -8.34 11.17
CA LEU A 129 4.56 -8.40 9.73
C LEU A 129 5.82 -7.58 9.43
#